data_AF-A0A1G9ZA90-F1
#
_entry.id   AF-A0A1G9ZA90-F1
#
_cell.length_a   1.000
_cell.length_b   1.000
_cell.length_c   1.000
_cell.angle_alpha   90.00
_cell.angle_beta   90.00
_cell.angle_gamma   90.00
#
_symmetry.space_group_name_H-M   'P 1'
#
loop_
_entity.id
_entity.type
_entity.pdbx_description
1 polymer ?
#
loop_
_entity_poly.entity_id
_entity_poly.type
_entity_poly.pdbx_seq_one_letter_code
_entity_poly.pdbx_strand_id
1 'polypeptide(L)'
;MNDPRKDIWHKRKQLGRSKYLILFGLLPWGIGLTLLFSVIEFLRLQEINWVWVPIRLLVFVFIGFFVANARWHAMESRYEPYIRRP
;
A
#
# COMPACT_ATOMS: atom_id res chain seq x y z
N MET A 1 -24.61 2.58 17.98
CA MET A 1 -23.35 1.80 18.08
C MET A 1 -22.24 2.66 17.49
N ASN A 2 -21.42 3.30 18.34
CA ASN A 2 -20.22 4.02 17.91
C ASN A 2 -19.17 2.98 17.55
N ASP A 3 -18.95 2.77 16.26
CA ASP A 3 -17.97 1.81 15.77
C ASP A 3 -16.62 2.53 15.66
N PRO A 4 -15.65 2.32 16.59
CA PRO A 4 -14.39 3.07 16.61
C PRO A 4 -13.59 2.93 15.29
N ARG A 5 -13.91 1.91 14.49
CA ARG A 5 -13.33 1.68 13.16
C ARG A 5 -13.80 2.71 12.13
N LYS A 6 -15.05 3.21 12.24
CA LYS A 6 -15.58 4.28 11.38
C LYS A 6 -14.88 5.61 11.63
N ASP A 7 -14.62 5.96 12.88
CA ASP A 7 -13.93 7.21 13.22
C ASP A 7 -12.47 7.21 12.74
N ILE A 8 -11.79 6.05 12.86
CA ILE A 8 -10.45 5.86 12.31
C ILE A 8 -10.47 5.98 10.77
N TRP A 9 -11.51 5.45 10.11
CA TRP A 9 -11.67 5.60 8.67
C TRP A 9 -11.91 7.06 8.25
N HIS A 10 -12.79 7.80 8.94
CA HIS A 10 -13.01 9.23 8.66
C HIS A 10 -11.74 10.07 8.85
N LYS A 11 -10.96 9.82 9.90
CA LYS A 11 -9.64 10.45 10.08
C LYS A 11 -8.66 10.11 8.96
N ARG A 12 -8.64 8.85 8.49
CA ARG A 12 -7.83 8.42 7.34
C ARG A 12 -8.32 9.00 6.01
N LYS A 13 -9.63 9.25 5.88
CA LYS A 13 -10.22 9.90 4.70
C LYS A 13 -9.79 11.36 4.58
N GLN A 14 -9.70 12.09 5.70
CA GLN A 14 -9.25 13.48 5.74
C GLN A 14 -7.78 13.67 5.32
N LEU A 15 -6.92 12.66 5.47
CA LEU A 15 -5.54 12.70 4.98
C LEU A 15 -5.44 12.77 3.44
N GLY A 16 -6.51 12.44 2.73
CA GLY A 16 -6.57 12.41 1.26
C GLY A 16 -6.12 11.07 0.68
N ARG A 17 -6.86 10.60 -0.32
CA ARG A 17 -6.65 9.31 -1.00
C ARG A 17 -5.19 9.10 -1.42
N SER A 18 -4.56 10.11 -2.01
CA SER A 18 -3.17 10.02 -2.49
C SER A 18 -2.16 9.80 -1.36
N LYS A 19 -2.27 10.52 -0.24
CA LYS A 19 -1.38 10.33 0.91
C LYS A 19 -1.57 8.97 1.56
N TYR A 20 -2.81 8.49 1.66
CA TYR A 20 -3.08 7.15 2.19
C TYR A 20 -2.47 6.05 1.31
N LEU A 21 -2.61 6.16 -0.01
CA LEU A 21 -2.02 5.22 -0.97
C LEU A 21 -0.49 5.21 -0.88
N ILE A 22 0.14 6.37 -0.70
CA ILE A 22 1.60 6.45 -0.56
C ILE A 22 2.06 5.85 0.77
N LEU A 23 1.43 6.21 1.90
CA LEU A 23 1.83 5.73 3.23
C LEU A 23 1.55 4.25 3.47
N PHE A 24 0.42 3.73 2.98
CA PHE A 24 -0.01 2.35 3.25
C PHE A 24 0.20 1.40 2.07
N GLY A 25 0.43 1.91 0.87
CA GLY A 25 0.78 1.14 -0.32
C GLY A 25 2.24 1.28 -0.66
N LEU A 26 2.62 2.44 -1.15
CA LEU A 26 3.91 2.65 -1.79
C LEU A 26 5.11 2.43 -0.85
N LEU A 27 5.06 2.98 0.36
CA LEU A 27 6.14 2.91 1.34
C LEU A 27 6.40 1.48 1.85
N PRO A 28 5.42 0.79 2.45
CA PRO A 28 5.65 -0.53 3.02
C PRO A 28 5.83 -1.61 1.95
N TRP A 29 5.13 -1.52 0.81
CA TRP A 29 5.25 -2.53 -0.24
C TRP A 29 6.42 -2.25 -1.18
N GLY A 30 6.58 -1.03 -1.68
CA GLY A 30 7.70 -0.69 -2.56
C GLY A 30 9.04 -0.77 -1.84
N ILE A 31 9.26 0.12 -0.86
CA ILE A 31 10.54 0.23 -0.17
C ILE A 31 10.75 -0.95 0.78
N GLY A 32 9.71 -1.34 1.54
CA GLY A 32 9.81 -2.42 2.52
C GLY A 32 10.13 -3.80 1.89
N LEU A 33 9.39 -4.24 0.86
CA LEU A 33 9.69 -5.53 0.21
C LEU A 33 10.99 -5.48 -0.57
N THR A 34 11.33 -4.38 -1.23
CA THR A 34 12.61 -4.27 -1.93
C THR A 34 13.76 -4.42 -0.95
N LEU A 35 13.73 -3.70 0.17
CA LEU A 35 14.76 -3.81 1.20
C LEU A 35 14.83 -5.25 1.76
N LEU A 36 13.68 -5.83 2.09
CA LEU A 36 13.60 -7.18 2.66
C LEU A 36 14.14 -8.25 1.69
N PHE A 37 13.76 -8.18 0.42
CA PHE A 37 14.29 -9.09 -0.61
C PHE A 37 15.75 -8.85 -0.91
N SER A 38 16.22 -7.60 -0.92
CA SER A 38 17.65 -7.30 -1.09
C SER A 38 18.48 -7.84 0.06
N VAL A 39 18.00 -7.75 1.31
CA VAL A 39 18.68 -8.35 2.47
C VAL A 39 18.71 -9.87 2.37
N ILE A 40 17.60 -10.51 2.00
CA ILE A 40 17.54 -11.96 1.80
C ILE A 40 18.49 -12.40 0.67
N GLU A 41 18.51 -11.65 -0.43
CA GLU A 41 19.41 -11.91 -1.57
C GLU A 41 20.88 -11.79 -1.15
N PHE A 42 21.23 -10.74 -0.41
CA PHE A 42 22.58 -10.56 0.14
C PHE A 42 23.00 -11.71 1.06
N LEU A 43 22.09 -12.17 1.93
CA LEU A 43 22.37 -13.31 2.82
C LEU A 43 22.54 -14.64 2.07
N ARG A 44 21.84 -14.81 0.93
CA ARG A 44 21.78 -16.09 0.21
C ARG A 44 22.84 -16.22 -0.88
N LEU A 45 23.03 -15.18 -1.67
CA LEU A 45 23.91 -15.20 -2.84
C LEU A 45 25.26 -14.53 -2.57
N GLN A 46 25.40 -13.74 -1.48
CA GLN A 46 26.53 -12.84 -1.21
C GLN A 46 26.86 -11.83 -2.34
N GLU A 47 26.11 -11.87 -3.45
CA GLU A 47 26.19 -10.94 -4.56
C GLU A 47 24.84 -10.26 -4.75
N ILE A 48 24.86 -8.92 -4.82
CA ILE A 48 23.69 -8.13 -5.15
C ILE A 48 23.80 -7.77 -6.62
N ASN A 49 22.91 -8.33 -7.43
CA ASN A 49 22.81 -7.91 -8.81
C ASN A 49 22.07 -6.58 -8.88
N TRP A 50 22.84 -5.50 -8.98
CA TRP A 50 22.34 -4.11 -8.97
C TRP A 50 21.31 -3.81 -10.06
N VAL A 51 21.26 -4.61 -11.14
CA VAL A 51 20.24 -4.47 -12.20
C VAL A 51 18.85 -4.93 -11.72
N TRP A 52 18.79 -5.94 -10.85
CA TRP A 52 17.52 -6.50 -10.38
C TRP A 52 16.84 -5.66 -9.30
N VAL A 53 17.62 -4.87 -8.54
CA VAL A 53 17.10 -4.01 -7.47
C VAL A 53 16.08 -2.97 -7.97
N PRO A 54 16.35 -2.14 -9.00
CA PRO A 54 15.37 -1.17 -9.50
C PRO A 54 14.17 -1.85 -10.19
N ILE A 55 14.37 -3.01 -10.83
CA ILE A 55 13.27 -3.78 -11.43
C ILE A 55 12.29 -4.26 -10.35
N ARG A 56 12.81 -4.86 -9.28
CA ARG A 56 11.99 -5.29 -8.14
C ARG A 56 11.30 -4.11 -7.47
N LEU A 57 11.99 -2.99 -7.30
CA LEU A 57 11.41 -1.78 -6.74
C LEU A 57 10.22 -1.30 -7.56
N LEU A 58 10.35 -1.21 -8.88
CA LEU A 58 9.24 -0.85 -9.77
C LEU A 58 8.08 -1.83 -9.62
N VAL A 59 8.34 -3.14 -9.71
CA VAL A 59 7.29 -4.17 -9.59
C VAL A 59 6.57 -4.09 -8.24
N PHE A 60 7.30 -3.99 -7.13
CA PHE A 60 6.71 -3.91 -5.80
C PHE A 60 5.98 -2.59 -5.56
N VAL A 61 6.45 -1.48 -6.14
CA VAL A 61 5.73 -0.21 -6.16
C VAL A 61 4.38 -0.35 -6.87
N PHE A 62 4.35 -0.98 -8.05
CA PHE A 62 3.10 -1.24 -8.77
C PHE A 62 2.16 -2.13 -7.96
N ILE A 63 2.65 -3.24 -7.42
CA ILE A 63 1.85 -4.15 -6.57
C ILE A 63 1.30 -3.40 -5.36
N GLY A 64 2.15 -2.63 -4.66
CA GLY A 64 1.76 -1.82 -3.50
C GLY A 64 0.69 -0.79 -3.82
N PHE A 65 0.79 -0.15 -4.99
CA PHE A 65 -0.22 0.79 -5.47
C PHE A 65 -1.56 0.10 -5.70
N PHE A 66 -1.59 -1.03 -6.40
CA PHE A 66 -2.82 -1.79 -6.65
C PHE A 66 -3.44 -2.32 -5.36
N VAL A 67 -2.65 -2.89 -4.45
CA VAL A 67 -3.12 -3.40 -3.16
C VAL A 67 -3.72 -2.27 -2.31
N ALA A 68 -3.06 -1.13 -2.21
CA ALA A 68 -3.59 0.00 -1.45
C ALA A 68 -4.83 0.60 -2.09
N ASN A 69 -4.92 0.64 -3.42
CA ASN A 69 -6.09 1.11 -4.13
C ASN A 69 -7.28 0.16 -3.96
N ALA A 70 -7.06 -1.15 -4.05
CA ALA A 70 -8.08 -2.15 -3.78
C ALA A 70 -8.55 -2.09 -2.32
N ARG A 71 -7.62 -1.94 -1.36
CA ARG A 71 -7.95 -1.79 0.06
C ARG A 71 -8.74 -0.52 0.36
N TRP A 72 -8.39 0.60 -0.28
CA TRP A 72 -9.16 1.84 -0.18
C TRP A 72 -10.59 1.63 -0.70
N HIS A 73 -10.73 1.06 -1.90
CA HIS A 73 -12.02 0.82 -2.52
C HIS A 73 -12.89 -0.15 -1.70
N ALA A 74 -12.28 -1.18 -1.09
CA ALA A 74 -12.98 -2.11 -0.20
C ALA A 74 -13.40 -1.46 1.13
N MET A 75 -12.63 -0.50 1.65
CA MET A 75 -13.05 0.28 2.83
C MET A 75 -14.14 1.30 2.48
N GLU A 76 -14.08 1.91 1.30
CA GLU A 76 -15.09 2.82 0.79
C GLU A 76 -16.44 2.08 0.62
N SER A 77 -16.46 0.90 0.00
CA SER A 77 -17.68 0.10 -0.15
C SER A 77 -18.25 -0.43 1.18
N ARG A 78 -17.39 -0.64 2.18
CA ARG A 78 -17.80 -1.18 3.48
C ARG A 78 -18.40 -0.13 4.42
N TYR A 79 -17.93 1.12 4.35
CA TYR A 79 -18.34 2.17 5.29
C TYR A 79 -19.19 3.28 4.66
N GLU A 80 -19.19 3.41 3.33
CA GLU A 80 -20.11 4.29 2.62
C GLU A 80 -21.17 3.43 1.91
N PRO A 81 -22.42 3.37 2.41
CA PRO A 81 -23.49 2.80 1.63
C PRO A 81 -23.59 3.59 0.32
N TYR A 82 -23.73 2.86 -0.79
CA TYR A 82 -23.98 3.41 -2.12
C TYR A 82 -25.13 4.43 -2.06
N ILE A 83 -24.79 5.72 -1.94
CA ILE A 83 -25.76 6.79 -2.15
C ILE A 83 -25.97 6.83 -3.66
N ARG A 84 -27.06 6.21 -4.15
CA ARG A 84 -27.61 6.57 -5.46
C ARG A 84 -27.79 8.08 -5.42
N ARG A 85 -26.93 8.81 -6.13
CA ARG A 85 -27.25 10.20 -6.44
C ARG A 85 -28.51 10.17 -7.32
N PRO A 86 -29.52 11.00 -7.02
CA PRO A 86 -30.77 11.04 -7.78
C PRO A 86 -30.52 11.41 -9.25
#